data_AF-A0A4S2L273-F1
#
_entry.id   AF-A0A4S2L273-F1
#
_cell.length_a   1.000
_cell.length_b   1.000
_cell.length_c   1.000
_cell.angle_alpha   90.00
_cell.angle_beta   90.00
_cell.angle_gamma   90.00
#
_symmetry.space_group_name_H-M   'P 1'
#
loop_
_entity.id
_entity.type
_entity.pdbx_description
1 polymer ?
#
loop_
_entity_poly.entity_id
_entity_poly.type
_entity_poly.pdbx_seq_one_letter_code
_entity_poly.pdbx_strand_id
1 'polypeptide(L)'
;MSHVYYNELWLITRGDLEKLLELERRLQESTPLKKGAALNSALFIYLRYRNIVRRLIMCYDQMVQTQKRELIKKMLECAIGRMLEYKKEIVKLDYMDYQWPDDILNQMKFTPDDIELFAAASGRERVEERRKFIQELIESAHKVPQTRERSLSQIHIESMSEMEDQTLKTRAARRRMRIMQPSKVELIRESPEEKAAREAKLAAERIMRSAILLIQSHERARKGRCYGADVDDVMRAELDVLNKALLKDHAHDKEKFTIPTMDKNIDKTGTKRKKDILEDVAVEDLFSELLRAKIIRNYPTIFLRDWFGDLSYQNYEARREFRDFKHRLGEVKQLVLEYCILPLISKGTHQVAPLVRSVCIYGLPGAGKTLLANVICSEILFLSLSEEPQKATAGFNKFHDKFIRVPTTDYNTLYMYYKNLLMKYHGVDRDIDVSCLAKMSVGIPLNFIRQAVEKVLSLRRRITLKFNPLSPIEIMNEILTYQYPTTEMVESLDKFEKLTLSARRKTKVS
;
A
#
# COMPACT_ATOMS: atom_id res chain seq x y z
N MET A 1 -27.73 27.61 -9.79
CA MET A 1 -28.35 26.73 -10.80
C MET A 1 -29.67 26.21 -10.24
N SER A 2 -30.74 26.15 -11.03
CA SER A 2 -32.09 25.82 -10.54
C SER A 2 -32.21 24.35 -10.11
N HIS A 3 -32.94 24.08 -9.02
CA HIS A 3 -33.25 22.71 -8.59
C HIS A 3 -33.94 21.86 -9.68
N VAL A 4 -34.61 22.52 -10.62
CA VAL A 4 -35.24 21.89 -11.79
C VAL A 4 -34.20 21.16 -12.64
N TYR A 5 -33.06 21.80 -12.92
CA TYR A 5 -32.00 21.22 -13.75
C TYR A 5 -31.47 19.90 -13.17
N TYR A 6 -31.21 19.82 -11.86
CA TYR A 6 -30.70 18.60 -11.24
C TYR A 6 -31.75 17.49 -11.14
N ASN A 7 -33.04 17.85 -11.02
CA ASN A 7 -34.12 16.86 -11.10
C ASN A 7 -34.26 16.29 -12.52
N GLU A 8 -34.16 17.15 -13.55
CA GLU A 8 -34.14 16.70 -14.96
C GLU A 8 -32.92 15.84 -15.25
N LEU A 9 -31.73 16.28 -14.82
CA LEU A 9 -30.49 15.52 -14.96
C LEU A 9 -30.62 14.15 -14.29
N TRP A 10 -31.18 14.09 -13.10
CA TRP A 10 -31.47 12.83 -12.41
C TRP A 10 -32.38 11.90 -13.24
N LEU A 11 -33.50 12.41 -13.78
CA LEU A 11 -34.41 11.62 -14.59
C LEU A 11 -33.75 11.08 -15.87
N ILE A 12 -32.95 11.92 -16.53
CA ILE A 12 -32.17 11.51 -17.71
C ILE A 12 -31.17 10.42 -17.32
N THR A 13 -30.43 10.60 -16.21
CA THR A 13 -29.46 9.59 -15.75
C THR A 13 -30.10 8.26 -15.39
N ARG A 14 -31.29 8.28 -14.80
CA ARG A 14 -32.03 7.06 -14.47
C ARG A 14 -32.43 6.30 -15.74
N GLY A 15 -33.00 7.00 -16.72
CA GLY A 15 -33.38 6.41 -18.00
C GLY A 15 -32.18 5.86 -18.79
N ASP A 16 -31.05 6.57 -18.76
CA ASP A 16 -29.81 6.09 -19.40
C ASP A 16 -29.22 4.85 -18.69
N LEU A 17 -29.31 4.81 -17.36
CA LEU A 17 -28.87 3.66 -16.58
C LEU A 17 -29.75 2.42 -16.83
N GLU A 18 -31.07 2.58 -16.91
CA GLU A 18 -31.99 1.49 -17.27
C GLU A 18 -31.66 0.92 -18.66
N LYS A 19 -31.44 1.78 -19.65
CA LYS A 19 -31.00 1.36 -20.99
C LYS A 19 -29.65 0.65 -20.95
N LEU A 20 -28.71 1.12 -20.13
CA LEU A 20 -27.40 0.49 -19.99
C LEU A 20 -27.50 -0.91 -19.41
N LEU A 21 -28.32 -1.09 -18.37
CA LEU A 21 -28.57 -2.39 -17.74
C LEU A 21 -29.23 -3.37 -18.72
N GLU A 22 -30.13 -2.90 -19.58
CA GLU A 22 -30.73 -3.75 -20.62
C GLU A 22 -29.68 -4.20 -21.65
N LEU A 23 -28.76 -3.31 -22.05
CA LEU A 23 -27.65 -3.66 -22.94
C LEU A 23 -26.72 -4.70 -22.32
N GLU A 24 -26.43 -4.60 -21.02
CA GLU A 24 -25.62 -5.60 -20.32
C GLU A 24 -26.26 -6.98 -20.31
N ARG A 25 -27.56 -7.06 -19.99
CA ARG A 25 -28.30 -8.33 -19.97
C ARG A 25 -28.22 -9.02 -21.34
N ARG A 26 -28.44 -8.26 -22.42
CA ARG A 26 -28.32 -8.77 -23.80
C ARG A 26 -26.91 -9.25 -24.11
N LEU A 27 -25.88 -8.57 -23.62
CA LEU A 27 -24.48 -8.97 -23.79
C LEU A 27 -24.13 -10.23 -22.99
N GLN A 28 -24.69 -10.40 -21.79
CA GLN A 28 -24.53 -11.60 -20.98
C GLN A 28 -25.21 -12.83 -21.61
N GLU A 29 -26.34 -12.63 -22.28
CA GLU A 29 -27.07 -13.69 -23.00
C GLU A 29 -26.40 -14.07 -24.34
N SER A 30 -25.57 -13.20 -24.90
CA SER A 30 -24.91 -13.41 -26.20
C SER A 30 -23.74 -14.41 -26.12
N THR A 31 -23.43 -15.05 -27.25
CA THR A 31 -22.31 -15.99 -27.36
C THR A 31 -20.96 -15.30 -27.10
N PRO A 32 -19.94 -16.04 -26.62
CA PRO A 32 -18.64 -15.46 -26.30
C PRO A 32 -18.01 -14.79 -27.53
N LEU A 33 -17.92 -13.46 -27.48
CA LEU A 33 -17.34 -12.63 -28.52
C LEU A 33 -15.83 -12.88 -28.68
N LYS A 34 -15.30 -12.67 -29.90
CA LYS A 34 -13.86 -12.63 -30.14
C LYS A 34 -13.21 -11.58 -29.24
N LYS A 35 -11.98 -11.84 -28.76
CA LYS A 35 -11.26 -11.00 -27.76
C LYS A 35 -11.33 -9.49 -28.03
N GLY A 36 -11.12 -9.05 -29.28
CA GLY A 36 -11.16 -7.63 -29.64
C GLY A 36 -12.57 -7.02 -29.60
N ALA A 37 -13.59 -7.76 -30.04
CA ALA A 37 -14.98 -7.31 -29.96
C ALA A 37 -15.47 -7.26 -28.50
N ALA A 38 -15.08 -8.24 -27.69
CA ALA A 38 -15.35 -8.26 -26.25
C ALA A 38 -14.68 -7.08 -25.52
N LEU A 39 -13.47 -6.70 -25.92
CA LEU A 39 -12.78 -5.54 -25.36
C LEU A 39 -13.49 -4.22 -25.71
N ASN A 40 -13.89 -4.05 -26.98
CA ASN A 40 -14.60 -2.85 -27.42
C ASN A 40 -15.97 -2.73 -26.76
N SER A 41 -16.71 -3.83 -26.60
CA SER A 41 -18.00 -3.81 -25.90
C SER A 41 -17.84 -3.50 -24.41
N ALA A 42 -16.82 -4.08 -23.75
CA ALA A 42 -16.52 -3.78 -22.35
C ALA A 42 -16.10 -2.32 -22.15
N LEU A 43 -15.25 -1.76 -23.03
CA LEU A 43 -14.86 -0.34 -23.02
C LEU A 43 -16.08 0.56 -23.24
N PHE A 44 -16.98 0.18 -24.14
CA PHE A 44 -18.19 0.92 -24.43
C PHE A 44 -19.09 1.03 -23.19
N ILE A 45 -19.33 -0.10 -22.50
CA ILE A 45 -20.11 -0.12 -21.25
C ILE A 45 -19.40 0.68 -20.16
N TYR A 46 -18.09 0.50 -20.02
CA TYR A 46 -17.27 1.21 -19.04
C TYR A 46 -17.36 2.73 -19.16
N LEU A 47 -17.24 3.28 -20.37
CA LEU A 47 -17.32 4.72 -20.62
C LEU A 47 -18.73 5.28 -20.36
N ARG A 48 -19.77 4.52 -20.67
CA ARG A 48 -21.15 4.89 -20.30
C ARG A 48 -21.35 4.94 -18.80
N TYR A 49 -20.82 3.97 -18.06
CA TYR A 49 -20.84 4.04 -16.59
C TYR A 49 -20.08 5.25 -16.06
N ARG A 50 -18.91 5.57 -16.60
CA ARG A 50 -18.17 6.77 -16.17
C ARG A 50 -19.00 8.03 -16.30
N ASN A 51 -19.64 8.21 -17.45
CA ASN A 51 -20.51 9.35 -17.69
C ASN A 51 -21.72 9.36 -16.71
N ILE A 52 -22.36 8.20 -16.47
CA ILE A 52 -23.46 8.09 -15.49
C ILE A 52 -22.96 8.42 -14.07
N VAL A 53 -21.84 7.84 -13.64
CA VAL A 53 -21.23 8.07 -12.32
C VAL A 53 -20.92 9.55 -12.14
N ARG A 54 -20.35 10.23 -13.14
CA ARG A 54 -20.12 11.67 -13.10
C ARG A 54 -21.42 12.45 -12.86
N ARG A 55 -22.47 12.17 -13.64
CA ARG A 55 -23.76 12.85 -13.50
C ARG A 55 -24.43 12.54 -12.15
N LEU A 56 -24.30 11.31 -11.65
CA LEU A 56 -24.79 10.91 -10.32
C LEU A 56 -24.05 11.62 -9.19
N ILE A 57 -22.73 11.83 -9.30
CA ILE A 57 -21.95 12.63 -8.35
C ILE A 57 -22.47 14.07 -8.32
N MET A 58 -22.70 14.68 -9.48
CA MET A 58 -23.25 16.04 -9.57
C MET A 58 -24.66 16.12 -8.94
N CYS A 59 -25.51 15.12 -9.18
CA CYS A 59 -26.83 15.06 -8.58
C CYS A 59 -26.76 14.86 -7.06
N TYR A 60 -25.87 13.99 -6.57
CA TYR A 60 -25.71 13.74 -5.13
C TYR A 60 -25.25 14.97 -4.35
N ASP A 61 -24.36 15.77 -4.94
CA ASP A 61 -23.82 16.99 -4.32
C ASP A 61 -24.86 18.12 -4.28
N GLN A 62 -25.65 18.26 -5.34
CA GLN A 62 -26.53 19.43 -5.53
C GLN A 62 -27.98 19.20 -5.08
N MET A 63 -28.34 17.98 -4.67
CA MET A 63 -29.72 17.64 -4.32
C MET A 63 -30.02 17.86 -2.84
N VAL A 64 -30.96 18.76 -2.57
CA VAL A 64 -31.36 19.17 -1.21
C VAL A 64 -32.28 18.15 -0.54
N GLN A 65 -33.12 17.44 -1.30
CA GLN A 65 -34.06 16.47 -0.74
C GLN A 65 -33.32 15.22 -0.23
N THR A 66 -33.32 15.02 1.09
CA THR A 66 -32.60 13.94 1.79
C THR A 66 -32.98 12.53 1.32
N GLN A 67 -34.28 12.24 1.15
CA GLN A 67 -34.73 10.91 0.70
C GLN A 67 -34.22 10.54 -0.70
N LYS A 68 -34.36 11.47 -1.66
CA LYS A 68 -33.81 11.25 -3.00
C LYS A 68 -32.29 11.13 -2.93
N ARG A 69 -31.63 11.91 -2.08
CA ARG A 69 -30.16 11.94 -1.97
C ARG A 69 -29.61 10.60 -1.51
N GLU A 70 -30.29 9.96 -0.56
CA GLU A 70 -29.94 8.62 -0.10
C GLU A 70 -30.14 7.56 -1.21
N LEU A 71 -31.18 7.69 -2.02
CA LEU A 71 -31.38 6.81 -3.18
C LEU A 71 -30.27 7.00 -4.23
N ILE A 72 -29.95 8.25 -4.58
CA ILE A 72 -28.86 8.57 -5.51
C ILE A 72 -27.53 8.03 -4.99
N LYS A 73 -27.28 8.15 -3.68
CA LYS A 73 -26.08 7.60 -3.04
C LYS A 73 -25.97 6.10 -3.27
N LYS A 74 -27.02 5.32 -2.96
CA LYS A 74 -27.02 3.87 -3.19
C LYS A 74 -26.81 3.51 -4.67
N MET A 75 -27.48 4.23 -5.57
CA MET A 75 -27.31 4.00 -7.00
C MET A 75 -25.90 4.36 -7.50
N LEU A 76 -25.32 5.43 -6.98
CA LEU A 76 -23.93 5.82 -7.24
C LEU A 76 -22.96 4.73 -6.77
N GLU A 77 -23.15 4.19 -5.56
CA GLU A 77 -22.30 3.13 -5.01
C GLU A 77 -22.31 1.87 -5.88
N CYS A 78 -23.50 1.42 -6.30
CA CYS A 78 -23.67 0.29 -7.21
C CYS A 78 -23.06 0.56 -8.60
N ALA A 79 -23.29 1.75 -9.16
CA ALA A 79 -22.77 2.14 -10.46
C ALA A 79 -21.23 2.20 -10.46
N ILE A 80 -20.61 2.71 -9.39
CA ILE A 80 -19.15 2.70 -9.22
C ILE A 80 -18.65 1.24 -9.14
N GLY A 81 -19.33 0.38 -8.38
CA GLY A 81 -18.97 -1.04 -8.29
C GLY A 81 -18.92 -1.72 -9.65
N ARG A 82 -20.03 -1.63 -10.42
CA ARG A 82 -20.11 -2.16 -11.80
C ARG A 82 -19.06 -1.57 -12.73
N MET A 83 -18.86 -0.26 -12.67
CA MET A 83 -17.84 0.43 -13.47
C MET A 83 -16.43 -0.16 -13.23
N LEU A 84 -16.08 -0.42 -11.96
CA LEU A 84 -14.79 -0.99 -11.59
C LEU A 84 -14.68 -2.49 -11.95
N GLU A 85 -15.78 -3.25 -11.93
CA GLU A 85 -15.83 -4.61 -12.47
C GLU A 85 -15.46 -4.64 -13.95
N TYR A 86 -16.10 -3.80 -14.78
CA TYR A 86 -15.76 -3.69 -16.19
C TYR A 86 -14.32 -3.24 -16.40
N LYS A 87 -13.81 -2.30 -15.60
CA LYS A 87 -12.39 -1.93 -15.65
C LYS A 87 -11.49 -3.15 -15.43
N LYS A 88 -11.79 -3.97 -14.41
CA LYS A 88 -11.05 -5.20 -14.13
C LYS A 88 -11.13 -6.20 -15.28
N GLU A 89 -12.28 -6.33 -15.93
CA GLU A 89 -12.46 -7.17 -17.12
C GLU A 89 -11.64 -6.69 -18.31
N ILE A 90 -11.66 -5.39 -18.61
CA ILE A 90 -10.87 -4.82 -19.71
C ILE A 90 -9.38 -5.06 -19.45
N VAL A 91 -8.91 -4.86 -18.22
CA VAL A 91 -7.51 -5.15 -17.85
C VAL A 91 -7.18 -6.64 -17.98
N LYS A 92 -8.12 -7.56 -17.71
CA LYS A 92 -7.94 -9.01 -17.95
C LYS A 92 -7.89 -9.37 -19.44
N LEU A 93 -8.46 -8.55 -20.32
CA LEU A 93 -8.47 -8.75 -21.77
C LEU A 93 -7.22 -8.15 -22.44
N ASP A 94 -6.88 -6.90 -22.12
CA ASP A 94 -5.80 -6.13 -22.76
C ASP A 94 -4.45 -6.24 -22.00
N TYR A 95 -4.48 -6.63 -20.73
CA TYR A 95 -3.35 -6.64 -19.78
C TYR A 95 -2.76 -5.25 -19.46
N MET A 96 -3.26 -4.20 -20.10
CA MET A 96 -2.86 -2.81 -19.88
C MET A 96 -3.82 -2.13 -18.90
N ASP A 97 -3.27 -1.40 -17.92
CA ASP A 97 -4.06 -0.59 -17.00
C ASP A 97 -4.50 0.75 -17.66
N TYR A 98 -3.71 1.26 -18.61
CA TYR A 98 -3.99 2.47 -19.40
C TYR A 98 -4.69 2.15 -20.72
N GLN A 99 -5.70 2.94 -21.06
CA GLN A 99 -6.57 2.74 -22.23
C GLN A 99 -6.84 4.09 -22.89
N TRP A 100 -6.78 4.13 -24.23
CA TRP A 100 -7.09 5.30 -25.06
C TRP A 100 -8.21 4.96 -26.05
N PRO A 101 -9.49 5.07 -25.63
CA PRO A 101 -10.62 4.62 -26.42
C PRO A 101 -11.23 5.73 -27.32
N ASP A 102 -10.41 6.55 -27.97
CA ASP A 102 -10.87 7.73 -28.72
C ASP A 102 -11.91 7.42 -29.82
N ASP A 103 -11.80 6.27 -30.49
CA ASP A 103 -12.82 5.81 -31.44
C ASP A 103 -14.21 5.70 -30.80
N ILE A 104 -14.25 5.12 -29.60
CA ILE A 104 -15.49 4.86 -28.88
C ILE A 104 -16.05 6.18 -28.35
N LEU A 105 -15.17 7.09 -27.91
CA LEU A 105 -15.54 8.45 -27.51
C LEU A 105 -16.19 9.21 -28.66
N ASN A 106 -15.57 9.16 -29.84
CA ASN A 106 -16.09 9.80 -31.04
C ASN A 106 -17.44 9.21 -31.46
N GLN A 107 -17.59 7.88 -31.42
CA GLN A 107 -18.86 7.21 -31.70
C GLN A 107 -19.98 7.62 -30.73
N MET A 108 -19.66 7.79 -29.45
CA MET A 108 -20.62 8.24 -28.43
C MET A 108 -20.83 9.75 -28.41
N LYS A 109 -20.04 10.51 -29.16
CA LYS A 109 -19.96 11.99 -29.08
C LYS A 109 -19.66 12.47 -27.66
N PHE A 110 -18.83 11.74 -26.93
CA PHE A 110 -18.37 12.14 -25.61
C PHE A 110 -17.08 12.93 -25.71
N THR A 111 -16.98 13.97 -24.90
CA THR A 111 -15.73 14.70 -24.69
C THR A 111 -14.96 14.13 -23.49
N PRO A 112 -13.64 14.36 -23.36
CA PRO A 112 -12.88 13.96 -22.18
C PRO A 112 -13.53 14.47 -20.88
N ASP A 113 -14.05 15.70 -20.90
CA ASP A 113 -14.76 16.30 -19.78
C ASP A 113 -15.97 15.47 -19.34
N ASP A 114 -16.70 14.82 -20.25
CA ASP A 114 -17.88 14.01 -19.91
C ASP A 114 -17.54 12.73 -19.12
N ILE A 115 -16.27 12.32 -19.14
CA ILE A 115 -15.80 11.04 -18.60
C ILE A 115 -14.82 11.25 -17.45
N GLU A 116 -14.27 12.46 -17.32
CA GLU A 116 -13.47 12.84 -16.18
C GLU A 116 -14.29 12.80 -14.89
N LEU A 117 -13.85 11.93 -13.99
CA LEU A 117 -14.39 11.79 -12.66
C LEU A 117 -13.61 12.73 -11.74
N PHE A 118 -14.27 13.80 -11.28
CA PHE A 118 -13.74 14.59 -10.19
C PHE A 118 -14.13 13.91 -8.87
N ALA A 119 -13.15 13.45 -8.10
CA ALA A 119 -13.37 13.08 -6.70
C ALA A 119 -13.89 14.32 -5.95
N ALA A 120 -15.20 14.45 -5.78
CA ALA A 120 -15.80 15.53 -5.01
C ALA A 120 -17.09 15.08 -4.30
N ALA A 121 -17.22 15.57 -3.07
CA ALA A 121 -18.31 15.43 -2.10
C ALA A 121 -18.46 14.08 -1.36
N SER A 122 -18.67 12.94 -2.04
CA SER A 122 -19.18 11.72 -1.36
C SER A 122 -18.24 11.02 -0.35
N GLY A 123 -17.00 11.49 -0.20
CA GLY A 123 -16.05 11.01 0.81
C GLY A 123 -15.51 12.09 1.76
N ARG A 124 -15.83 13.38 1.56
CA ARG A 124 -15.26 14.46 2.38
C ARG A 124 -15.68 14.37 3.83
N GLU A 125 -16.97 14.13 4.07
CA GLU A 125 -17.53 13.97 5.41
C GLU A 125 -16.83 12.83 6.18
N ARG A 126 -16.64 11.68 5.54
CA ARG A 126 -15.94 10.54 6.14
C ARG A 126 -14.46 10.80 6.41
N VAL A 127 -13.77 11.47 5.48
CA VAL A 127 -12.36 11.84 5.67
C VAL A 127 -12.22 12.86 6.79
N GLU A 128 -13.14 13.82 6.90
CA GLU A 128 -13.19 14.82 7.97
C GLU A 128 -13.51 14.18 9.33
N GLU A 129 -14.48 13.27 9.42
CA GLU A 129 -14.78 12.48 10.62
C GLU A 129 -13.57 11.66 11.07
N ARG A 130 -12.93 10.93 10.15
CA ARG A 130 -11.71 10.16 10.44
C ARG A 130 -10.59 11.07 10.92
N ARG A 131 -10.43 12.26 10.35
CA ARG A 131 -9.44 13.24 10.78
C ARG A 131 -9.69 13.72 12.20
N LYS A 132 -10.94 14.08 12.52
CA LYS A 132 -11.33 14.48 13.87
C LYS A 132 -11.02 13.36 14.87
N PHE A 133 -11.41 12.13 14.55
CA PHE A 133 -11.13 10.96 15.37
C PHE A 133 -9.62 10.73 15.59
N ILE A 134 -8.81 10.78 14.52
CA ILE A 134 -7.35 10.64 14.64
C ILE A 134 -6.75 11.79 15.45
N GLN A 135 -7.26 13.00 15.26
CA GLN A 135 -6.79 14.16 16.01
C GLN A 135 -7.12 14.02 17.50
N GLU A 136 -8.33 13.61 17.85
CA GLU A 136 -8.75 13.29 19.22
C GLU A 136 -7.86 12.19 19.84
N LEU A 137 -7.53 11.14 19.08
CA LEU A 137 -6.63 10.07 19.52
C LEU A 137 -5.19 10.58 19.76
N ILE A 138 -4.70 11.46 18.90
CA ILE A 138 -3.38 12.08 19.08
C ILE A 138 -3.41 12.97 20.32
N GLU A 139 -4.45 13.77 20.50
CA GLU A 139 -4.63 14.65 21.67
C GLU A 139 -4.74 13.84 22.98
N SER A 140 -5.47 12.72 22.98
CA SER A 140 -5.55 11.83 24.13
C SER A 140 -4.22 11.14 24.45
N ALA A 141 -3.43 10.77 23.44
CA ALA A 141 -2.10 10.20 23.63
C ALA A 141 -1.06 11.21 24.15
N HIS A 142 -1.24 12.50 23.86
CA HIS A 142 -0.39 13.58 24.39
C HIS A 142 -0.81 14.05 25.79
N LYS A 143 -2.03 13.73 26.25
CA LYS A 143 -2.40 13.91 27.66
C LYS A 143 -1.62 12.88 28.49
N VAL A 144 -0.51 13.33 29.07
CA VAL A 144 0.20 12.61 30.14
C VAL A 144 -0.84 12.24 31.21
N PRO A 145 -0.86 10.99 31.73
CA PRO A 145 -1.67 10.70 32.89
C PRO A 145 -1.18 11.63 33.99
N GLN A 146 -2.04 12.54 34.45
CA GLN A 146 -1.77 13.32 35.66
C GLN A 146 -1.43 12.31 36.73
N THR A 147 -0.16 12.28 37.14
CA THR A 147 0.27 11.63 38.37
C THR A 147 -0.68 12.15 39.42
N ARG A 148 -1.58 11.29 39.91
CA ARG A 148 -2.27 11.56 41.16
C ARG A 148 -1.16 11.62 42.19
N GLU A 149 -0.65 12.81 42.45
CA GLU A 149 -0.01 13.13 43.70
C GLU A 149 -1.02 12.71 44.76
N ARG A 150 -0.81 11.51 45.33
CA ARG A 150 -1.40 11.15 46.60
C ARG A 150 -0.83 12.18 47.56
N SER A 151 -1.58 13.23 47.78
CA SER A 151 -1.40 14.18 48.86
C SER A 151 -1.15 13.37 50.13
N LEU A 152 0.09 13.41 50.61
CA LEU A 152 0.47 12.95 51.94
C LEU A 152 -0.20 13.90 52.94
N SER A 153 -1.46 13.64 53.26
CA SER A 153 -2.13 14.25 54.39
C SER A 153 -2.13 13.24 55.55
N GLN A 154 -1.19 13.48 56.46
CA GLN A 154 -1.31 13.33 57.92
C GLN A 154 -1.93 12.03 58.45
N ILE A 155 -1.07 11.14 58.98
CA ILE A 155 -1.45 10.33 60.14
C ILE A 155 -0.38 10.50 61.21
N HIS A 156 -0.88 10.85 62.39
CA HIS A 156 -0.25 11.16 63.66
C HIS A 156 0.80 10.13 64.09
N ILE A 157 1.91 10.63 64.64
CA ILE A 157 2.81 9.85 65.49
C ILE A 157 2.19 9.85 66.90
N GLU A 158 1.89 8.68 67.43
CA GLU A 158 1.83 8.44 68.86
C GLU A 158 2.28 7.00 69.14
N SER A 159 3.40 6.90 69.82
CA SER A 159 4.05 5.68 70.31
C SER A 159 3.37 5.19 71.57
N MET A 160 3.08 3.89 71.68
CA MET A 160 3.07 3.16 72.96
C MET A 160 3.30 1.67 72.68
N SER A 161 4.42 1.19 73.23
CA SER A 161 4.78 -0.20 73.46
C SER A 161 3.76 -0.91 74.34
N GLU A 162 3.67 -2.25 74.22
CA GLU A 162 3.79 -3.22 75.31
C GLU A 162 2.95 -4.50 75.09
N MET A 163 3.59 -5.63 75.44
CA MET A 163 3.01 -6.91 75.85
C MET A 163 2.37 -7.77 74.75
N GLU A 164 2.64 -9.06 74.59
CA GLU A 164 3.61 -10.00 75.13
C GLU A 164 3.31 -11.30 74.36
N ASP A 165 4.34 -12.01 73.94
CA ASP A 165 4.24 -13.40 73.49
C ASP A 165 3.54 -14.27 74.54
N GLN A 166 2.58 -15.10 74.12
CA GLN A 166 2.36 -16.43 74.69
C GLN A 166 1.38 -17.25 73.84
N THR A 167 1.89 -18.19 73.02
CA THR A 167 1.73 -19.64 73.30
C THR A 167 2.34 -20.52 72.19
N LEU A 168 3.37 -21.26 72.61
CA LEU A 168 3.56 -22.69 72.32
C LEU A 168 4.11 -23.12 70.95
N LYS A 169 5.43 -23.26 70.98
CA LYS A 169 6.23 -24.32 70.34
C LYS A 169 5.53 -25.70 70.36
N THR A 170 5.63 -26.43 69.24
CA THR A 170 5.99 -27.86 69.29
C THR A 170 7.14 -28.17 68.34
N ARG A 171 8.33 -28.30 68.98
CA ARG A 171 9.46 -29.19 68.66
C ARG A 171 10.29 -28.98 67.38
N ALA A 172 11.38 -28.24 67.61
CA ALA A 172 12.71 -28.57 67.11
C ALA A 172 13.26 -29.89 67.71
N ALA A 173 14.06 -30.62 66.94
CA ALA A 173 15.11 -31.54 67.42
C ALA A 173 16.41 -31.21 66.67
N ARG A 174 17.21 -30.28 67.21
CA ARG A 174 18.48 -30.53 67.91
C ARG A 174 19.59 -31.17 67.07
N ARG A 175 20.45 -30.31 66.51
CA ARG A 175 21.90 -30.33 66.80
C ARG A 175 22.40 -28.88 66.88
N ARG A 176 22.65 -28.41 68.11
CA ARG A 176 23.45 -27.21 68.38
C ARG A 176 24.91 -27.64 68.45
N MET A 177 25.76 -27.08 67.60
CA MET A 177 27.21 -27.05 67.78
C MET A 177 27.66 -25.61 67.56
N ARG A 178 28.28 -25.06 68.62
CA ARG A 178 29.04 -23.80 68.74
C ARG A 178 28.75 -22.66 67.75
N ILE A 179 28.19 -21.60 68.30
CA ILE A 179 28.38 -20.22 67.81
C ILE A 179 29.88 -19.91 67.95
N MET A 180 30.64 -20.09 66.87
CA MET A 180 31.79 -19.22 66.62
C MET A 180 31.23 -17.89 66.18
N GLN A 181 31.72 -16.79 66.78
CA GLN A 181 31.43 -15.44 66.29
C GLN A 181 31.65 -15.44 64.78
N PRO A 182 30.70 -14.95 63.94
CA PRO A 182 31.06 -14.63 62.59
C PRO A 182 32.13 -13.54 62.71
N SER A 183 33.36 -13.93 62.38
CA SER A 183 34.42 -12.98 62.08
C SER A 183 33.82 -11.92 61.16
N LYS A 184 34.03 -10.67 61.53
CA LYS A 184 33.68 -9.48 60.76
C LYS A 184 34.03 -9.74 59.29
N VAL A 185 33.05 -10.12 58.48
CA VAL A 185 33.26 -10.23 57.03
C VAL A 185 33.34 -8.80 56.57
N GLU A 186 34.57 -8.32 56.36
CA GLU A 186 34.79 -7.07 55.68
C GLU A 186 34.05 -7.13 54.36
N LEU A 187 33.03 -6.28 54.24
CA LEU A 187 32.29 -6.09 53.01
C LEU A 187 33.29 -5.45 52.04
N ILE A 188 33.97 -6.27 51.24
CA ILE A 188 34.81 -5.80 50.15
C ILE A 188 33.90 -4.96 49.26
N ARG A 189 34.08 -3.64 49.33
CA ARG A 189 33.46 -2.68 48.41
C ARG A 189 34.12 -2.88 47.05
N GLU A 190 33.68 -3.91 46.33
CA GLU A 190 34.09 -4.15 44.96
C GLU A 190 33.65 -2.95 44.11
N SER A 191 34.59 -2.45 43.32
CA SER A 191 34.36 -1.34 42.41
C SER A 191 33.27 -1.70 41.38
N PRO A 192 32.52 -0.73 40.86
CA PRO A 192 31.46 -1.00 39.86
C PRO A 192 32.01 -1.70 38.60
N GLU A 193 33.29 -1.50 38.28
CA GLU A 193 33.98 -2.12 37.13
C GLU A 193 34.22 -3.62 37.35
N GLU A 194 34.58 -4.05 38.56
CA GLU A 194 34.78 -5.47 38.89
C GLU A 194 33.47 -6.26 38.89
N LYS A 195 32.37 -5.62 39.30
CA LYS A 195 31.02 -6.22 39.22
C LYS A 195 30.59 -6.40 37.77
N ALA A 196 30.77 -5.37 36.94
CA ALA A 196 30.50 -5.44 35.51
C ALA A 196 31.36 -6.51 34.81
N ALA A 197 32.64 -6.63 35.16
CA ALA A 197 33.53 -7.65 34.61
C ALA A 197 33.11 -9.08 35.02
N ARG A 198 32.66 -9.29 36.26
CA ARG A 198 32.15 -10.58 36.73
C ARG A 198 30.82 -10.94 36.07
N GLU A 199 29.92 -9.98 35.91
CA GLU A 199 28.65 -10.17 35.20
C GLU A 199 28.87 -10.44 33.71
N ALA A 200 29.81 -9.77 33.07
CA ALA A 200 30.19 -10.02 31.68
C ALA A 200 30.78 -11.44 31.51
N LYS A 201 31.63 -11.90 32.44
CA LYS A 201 32.13 -13.29 32.44
C LYS A 201 31.01 -14.31 32.62
N LEU A 202 30.09 -14.09 33.56
CA LEU A 202 28.92 -14.96 33.76
C LEU A 202 27.99 -14.97 32.55
N ALA A 203 27.81 -13.83 31.88
CA ALA A 203 27.04 -13.72 30.65
C ALA A 203 27.71 -14.50 29.51
N ALA A 204 29.04 -14.37 29.35
CA ALA A 204 29.81 -15.12 28.37
C ALA A 204 29.72 -16.64 28.59
N GLU A 205 29.80 -17.10 29.84
CA GLU A 205 29.61 -18.51 30.18
C GLU A 205 28.19 -19.01 29.85
N ARG A 206 27.16 -18.20 30.09
CA ARG A 206 25.77 -18.54 29.73
C ARG A 206 25.61 -18.65 28.22
N ILE A 207 26.19 -17.71 27.47
CA ILE A 207 26.20 -17.74 25.99
C ILE A 207 26.91 -19.01 25.51
N MET A 208 28.07 -19.34 26.07
CA MET A 208 28.83 -20.52 25.70
C MET A 208 28.05 -21.82 25.98
N ARG A 209 27.42 -21.94 27.15
CA ARG A 209 26.54 -23.08 27.48
C ARG A 209 25.35 -23.20 26.53
N SER A 210 24.73 -22.08 26.17
CA SER A 210 23.63 -22.06 25.21
C SER A 210 24.06 -22.52 23.81
N ALA A 211 25.26 -22.12 23.36
CA ALA A 211 25.83 -22.54 22.09
C ALA A 211 26.15 -24.04 22.08
N ILE A 212 26.68 -24.58 23.17
CA ILE A 212 26.94 -26.02 23.33
C ILE A 212 25.62 -26.82 23.24
N LEU A 213 24.58 -26.38 23.95
CA LEU A 213 23.27 -27.05 23.90
C LEU A 213 22.66 -27.02 22.50
N LEU A 214 22.82 -25.91 21.78
CA LEU A 214 22.37 -25.77 20.40
C LEU A 214 23.07 -26.79 19.49
N ILE A 215 24.40 -26.87 19.56
CA ILE A 215 25.20 -27.83 18.77
C ILE A 215 24.79 -29.28 19.10
N GLN A 216 24.62 -29.61 20.38
CA GLN A 216 24.18 -30.94 20.78
C GLN A 216 22.76 -31.28 20.30
N SER A 217 21.87 -30.29 20.23
CA SER A 217 20.51 -30.50 19.71
C SER A 217 20.53 -30.76 18.19
N HIS A 218 21.36 -30.03 17.44
CA HIS A 218 21.53 -30.23 16.01
C HIS A 218 22.19 -31.57 15.69
N GLU A 219 23.18 -31.99 16.48
CA GLU A 219 23.86 -33.27 16.26
C GLU A 219 22.95 -34.46 16.61
N ARG A 220 22.13 -34.35 17.67
CA ARG A 220 21.08 -35.34 17.95
C ARG A 220 20.05 -35.43 16.82
N ALA A 221 19.63 -34.29 16.27
CA ALA A 221 18.70 -34.27 15.14
C ALA A 221 19.35 -34.84 13.86
N ARG A 222 20.64 -34.58 13.62
CA ARG A 222 21.38 -35.15 12.49
C ARG A 222 21.48 -36.67 12.61
N LYS A 223 21.93 -37.18 13.77
CA LYS A 223 21.99 -38.62 14.04
C LYS A 223 20.61 -39.27 13.86
N GLY A 224 19.55 -38.67 14.40
CA GLY A 224 18.18 -39.16 14.22
C GLY A 224 17.76 -39.26 12.74
N ARG A 225 18.15 -38.30 11.90
CA ARG A 225 17.89 -38.37 10.45
C ARG A 225 18.71 -39.44 9.73
N CYS A 226 19.97 -39.63 10.11
CA CYS A 226 20.82 -40.68 9.52
C CYS A 226 20.30 -42.08 9.88
N TYR A 227 20.09 -42.34 11.17
CA TYR A 227 19.53 -43.62 11.61
C TYR A 227 18.11 -43.86 11.08
N GLY A 228 17.28 -42.82 11.00
CA GLY A 228 15.95 -42.92 10.40
C GLY A 228 16.01 -43.29 8.91
N ALA A 229 16.92 -42.68 8.15
CA ALA A 229 17.09 -43.00 6.73
C ALA A 229 17.62 -44.43 6.53
N ASP A 230 18.59 -44.87 7.33
CA ASP A 230 19.14 -46.23 7.24
C ASP A 230 18.06 -47.28 7.57
N VAL A 231 17.22 -47.04 8.58
CA VAL A 231 16.10 -47.93 8.93
C VAL A 231 15.01 -47.93 7.87
N ASP A 232 14.65 -46.76 7.32
CA ASP A 232 13.67 -46.64 6.26
C ASP A 232 14.12 -47.38 4.98
N ASP A 233 15.41 -47.33 4.66
CA ASP A 233 15.96 -48.00 3.48
C ASP A 233 15.99 -49.53 3.66
N VAL A 234 16.29 -50.02 4.87
CA VAL A 234 16.16 -51.45 5.21
C VAL A 234 14.69 -51.90 5.15
N MET A 235 13.76 -51.13 5.73
CA MET A 235 12.33 -51.45 5.71
C MET A 235 11.75 -51.45 4.28
N ARG A 236 12.21 -50.54 3.40
CA ARG A 236 11.82 -50.54 1.98
C ARG A 236 12.35 -51.78 1.27
N ALA A 237 13.60 -52.17 1.51
CA ALA A 237 14.16 -53.38 0.93
C ALA A 237 13.40 -54.64 1.37
N GLU A 238 13.01 -54.72 2.65
CA GLU A 238 12.18 -55.82 3.17
C GLU A 238 10.77 -55.81 2.55
N LEU A 239 10.14 -54.64 2.42
CA LEU A 239 8.85 -54.48 1.75
C LEU A 239 8.89 -54.94 0.29
N ASP A 240 9.96 -54.62 -0.45
CA ASP A 240 10.13 -55.06 -1.84
C ASP A 240 10.27 -56.58 -1.95
N VAL A 241 10.97 -57.21 -1.00
CA VAL A 241 11.08 -58.67 -0.92
C VAL A 241 9.72 -59.29 -0.62
N LEU A 242 8.98 -58.73 0.33
CA LEU A 242 7.63 -59.19 0.69
C LEU A 242 6.65 -59.05 -0.48
N ASN A 243 6.65 -57.91 -1.15
CA ASN A 243 5.80 -57.65 -2.31
C ASN A 243 6.07 -58.62 -3.47
N LYS A 244 7.34 -58.97 -3.69
CA LYS A 244 7.72 -59.99 -4.69
C LYS A 244 7.26 -61.39 -4.31
N ALA A 245 7.31 -61.75 -3.03
CA ALA A 245 6.78 -63.03 -2.54
C ALA A 245 5.26 -63.09 -2.71
N LEU A 246 4.56 -62.04 -2.30
CA LEU A 246 3.11 -61.93 -2.35
C LEU A 246 2.58 -61.99 -3.80
N LEU A 247 3.30 -61.38 -4.76
CA LEU A 247 3.00 -61.51 -6.19
C LEU A 247 3.19 -62.93 -6.74
N LYS A 248 4.13 -63.71 -6.20
CA LYS A 248 4.33 -65.11 -6.60
C LYS A 248 3.22 -66.00 -6.04
N ASP A 249 2.78 -65.76 -4.81
CA ASP A 249 1.75 -66.55 -4.16
C ASP A 249 0.38 -66.36 -4.86
N HIS A 250 0.06 -65.13 -5.26
CA HIS A 250 -1.19 -64.82 -5.98
C HIS A 250 -1.12 -65.05 -7.51
N ALA A 251 -0.02 -65.58 -8.06
CA ALA A 251 0.10 -65.83 -9.50
C ALA A 251 -0.81 -66.98 -10.01
N HIS A 252 -1.28 -67.83 -9.10
CA HIS A 252 -2.19 -68.95 -9.41
C HIS A 252 -3.67 -68.59 -9.26
N ASP A 253 -3.99 -67.41 -8.72
CA ASP A 253 -5.36 -66.95 -8.56
C ASP A 253 -5.92 -66.37 -9.87
N LYS A 254 -7.23 -66.54 -10.10
CA LYS A 254 -7.86 -66.16 -11.38
C LYS A 254 -7.97 -64.64 -11.60
N GLU A 255 -7.87 -63.83 -10.54
CA GLU A 255 -7.93 -62.37 -10.61
C GLU A 255 -6.54 -61.76 -10.44
N LYS A 256 -6.19 -60.77 -11.29
CA LYS A 256 -4.91 -60.06 -11.20
C LYS A 256 -4.88 -59.13 -9.98
N PHE A 257 -4.19 -59.54 -8.93
CA PHE A 257 -3.95 -58.70 -7.76
C PHE A 257 -2.94 -57.59 -8.04
N THR A 258 -3.29 -56.33 -7.73
CA THR A 258 -2.39 -55.17 -7.79
C THR A 258 -2.16 -54.62 -6.38
N ILE A 259 -0.90 -54.41 -6.00
CA ILE A 259 -0.53 -53.89 -4.67
C ILE A 259 -1.07 -52.46 -4.51
N PRO A 260 -1.86 -52.15 -3.46
CA PRO A 260 -2.33 -50.79 -3.19
C PRO A 260 -1.16 -49.85 -2.92
N THR A 261 -1.07 -48.76 -3.68
CA THR A 261 -0.10 -47.69 -3.40
C THR A 261 -0.68 -46.75 -2.36
N MET A 262 0.11 -46.42 -1.33
CA MET A 262 -0.30 -45.43 -0.32
C MET A 262 -0.42 -44.05 -0.98
N ASP A 263 -1.62 -43.46 -0.95
CA ASP A 263 -1.87 -42.09 -1.38
C ASP A 263 -1.00 -41.11 -0.56
N LYS A 264 -0.22 -40.28 -1.26
CA LYS A 264 0.68 -39.27 -0.65
C LYS A 264 -0.07 -38.03 -0.14
N ASN A 265 -1.16 -38.22 0.61
CA ASN A 265 -1.82 -37.16 1.36
C ASN A 265 -1.75 -37.46 2.86
N ILE A 266 -0.53 -37.48 3.39
CA ILE A 266 -0.33 -37.31 4.83
C ILE A 266 -0.24 -35.81 5.07
N ASP A 267 -1.31 -35.28 5.67
CA ASP A 267 -1.38 -33.92 6.18
C ASP A 267 -0.15 -33.61 7.04
N LYS A 268 0.67 -32.66 6.58
CA LYS A 268 1.71 -32.05 7.40
C LYS A 268 1.02 -31.36 8.56
N THR A 269 1.05 -32.00 9.72
CA THR A 269 0.62 -31.42 10.98
C THR A 269 1.25 -30.03 11.15
N GLY A 270 0.38 -29.05 11.36
CA GLY A 270 0.67 -27.64 11.27
C GLY A 270 1.90 -27.24 12.08
N THR A 271 2.81 -26.53 11.42
CA THR A 271 3.82 -25.72 12.09
C THR A 271 3.08 -24.82 13.08
N LYS A 272 3.27 -25.01 14.39
CA LYS A 272 2.73 -24.12 15.42
C LYS A 272 3.06 -22.69 15.00
N ARG A 273 2.04 -21.92 14.61
CA ARG A 273 2.19 -20.49 14.36
C ARG A 273 2.80 -19.91 15.63
N LYS A 274 3.92 -19.20 15.49
CA LYS A 274 4.52 -18.47 16.60
C LYS A 274 3.40 -17.59 17.15
N LYS A 275 3.07 -17.73 18.44
CA LYS A 275 2.14 -16.81 19.09
C LYS A 275 2.66 -15.40 18.85
N ASP A 276 1.80 -14.53 18.32
CA ASP A 276 2.17 -13.16 18.06
C ASP A 276 2.48 -12.50 19.42
N ILE A 277 3.72 -12.02 19.57
CA ILE A 277 4.25 -11.48 20.84
C ILE A 277 3.47 -10.23 21.31
N LEU A 278 2.58 -9.72 20.46
CA LEU A 278 1.80 -8.49 20.65
C LEU A 278 0.35 -8.74 21.10
N GLU A 279 -0.09 -10.00 21.27
CA GLU A 279 -1.47 -10.29 21.72
C GLU A 279 -1.78 -9.72 23.13
N ASP A 280 -0.76 -9.56 23.98
CA ASP A 280 -0.91 -9.11 25.37
C ASP A 280 -0.87 -7.58 25.56
N VAL A 281 -0.61 -6.79 24.50
CA VAL A 281 -0.46 -5.32 24.57
C VAL A 281 -1.74 -4.61 24.10
N ALA A 282 -2.28 -3.70 24.91
CA ALA A 282 -3.44 -2.89 24.54
C ALA A 282 -3.15 -2.01 23.31
N VAL A 283 -4.14 -1.87 22.42
CA VAL A 283 -4.00 -1.14 21.14
C VAL A 283 -3.66 0.33 21.37
N GLU A 284 -4.18 0.91 22.45
CA GLU A 284 -3.94 2.30 22.86
C GLU A 284 -2.48 2.54 23.27
N ASP A 285 -1.89 1.60 24.01
CA ASP A 285 -0.49 1.67 24.45
C ASP A 285 0.44 1.55 23.25
N LEU A 286 0.17 0.61 22.34
CA LEU A 286 0.91 0.46 21.09
C LEU A 286 0.82 1.71 20.22
N PHE A 287 -0.36 2.32 20.10
CA PHE A 287 -0.55 3.57 19.36
C PHE A 287 0.28 4.70 19.96
N SER A 288 0.31 4.82 21.29
CA SER A 288 1.12 5.83 21.99
C SER A 288 2.63 5.62 21.76
N GLU A 289 3.09 4.37 21.76
CA GLU A 289 4.48 4.01 21.50
C GLU A 289 4.86 4.32 20.05
N LEU A 290 4.00 3.98 19.08
CA LEU A 290 4.22 4.28 17.66
C LEU A 290 4.22 5.78 17.35
N LEU A 291 3.42 6.57 18.08
CA LEU A 291 3.46 8.04 18.02
C LEU A 291 4.78 8.57 18.58
N ARG A 292 5.23 8.08 19.75
CA ARG A 292 6.53 8.46 20.35
C ARG A 292 7.70 8.08 19.45
N ALA A 293 7.63 6.91 18.81
CA ALA A 293 8.59 6.42 17.82
C ALA A 293 8.52 7.19 16.48
N LYS A 294 7.57 8.12 16.32
CA LYS A 294 7.33 8.91 15.10
C LYS A 294 7.14 8.02 13.86
N ILE A 295 6.54 6.84 14.03
CA ILE A 295 6.13 5.96 12.93
C ILE A 295 4.80 6.45 12.38
N ILE A 296 3.85 6.75 13.27
CA ILE A 296 2.59 7.42 12.93
C ILE A 296 2.85 8.92 12.87
N ARG A 297 2.53 9.54 11.73
CA ARG A 297 2.78 10.97 11.48
C ARG A 297 1.54 11.61 10.87
N ASN A 298 1.33 12.88 11.21
CA ASN A 298 0.39 13.71 10.48
C ASN A 298 0.94 14.00 9.07
N TYR A 299 0.05 13.94 8.09
CA TYR A 299 0.37 14.20 6.69
C TYR A 299 -0.42 15.43 6.19
N PRO A 300 0.15 16.22 5.27
CA PRO A 300 -0.54 17.36 4.69
C PRO A 300 -1.72 16.91 3.82
N THR A 301 -2.82 17.67 3.85
CA THR A 301 -4.00 17.39 3.04
C THR A 301 -3.77 17.88 1.62
N ILE A 302 -3.59 16.95 0.69
CA ILE A 302 -3.36 17.28 -0.71
C ILE A 302 -4.48 16.64 -1.51
N PHE A 303 -5.05 17.39 -2.45
CA PHE A 303 -6.11 16.87 -3.29
C PHE A 303 -5.53 16.31 -4.58
N LEU A 304 -6.20 15.32 -5.17
CA LEU A 304 -5.85 14.79 -6.48
C LEU A 304 -5.89 15.86 -7.60
N ARG A 305 -6.57 16.99 -7.34
CA ARG A 305 -6.61 18.16 -8.24
C ARG A 305 -5.28 18.91 -8.30
N ASP A 306 -4.47 18.80 -7.26
CA ASP A 306 -3.17 19.46 -7.16
C ASP A 306 -2.07 18.68 -7.92
N TRP A 307 -2.38 17.43 -8.33
CA TRP A 307 -1.50 16.63 -9.18
C TRP A 307 -1.43 17.25 -10.58
N PHE A 308 -0.22 17.63 -10.98
CA PHE A 308 0.03 18.29 -12.25
C PHE A 308 0.45 17.28 -13.33
N GLY A 309 -0.27 17.27 -14.46
CA GLY A 309 0.01 16.35 -15.56
C GLY A 309 -1.02 16.48 -16.66
N ASP A 310 -0.57 16.46 -17.91
CA ASP A 310 -1.43 16.43 -19.09
C ASP A 310 -1.71 14.98 -19.54
N LEU A 311 -2.79 14.80 -20.30
CA LEU A 311 -3.18 13.52 -20.91
C LEU A 311 -2.39 13.31 -22.21
N SER A 312 -2.25 12.06 -22.66
CA SER A 312 -1.68 11.80 -23.98
C SER A 312 -2.75 11.83 -25.06
N TYR A 313 -2.62 12.75 -26.01
CA TYR A 313 -3.48 12.81 -27.20
C TYR A 313 -2.94 11.97 -28.37
N GLN A 314 -1.66 11.56 -28.33
CA GLN A 314 -1.01 10.82 -29.42
C GLN A 314 -1.06 9.30 -29.24
N ASN A 315 -1.29 8.82 -28.02
CA ASN A 315 -1.15 7.38 -27.71
C ASN A 315 -2.20 6.52 -28.43
N TYR A 316 -3.36 7.08 -28.72
CA TYR A 316 -4.39 6.41 -29.50
C TYR A 316 -3.93 6.14 -30.95
N GLU A 317 -3.41 7.16 -31.64
CA GLU A 317 -2.87 7.01 -32.98
C GLU A 317 -1.64 6.10 -32.99
N ALA A 318 -0.73 6.28 -32.03
CA ALA A 318 0.45 5.43 -31.88
C ALA A 318 0.07 3.96 -31.71
N ARG A 319 -0.98 3.65 -30.95
CA ARG A 319 -1.49 2.28 -30.79
C ARG A 319 -2.03 1.70 -32.10
N ARG A 320 -2.70 2.50 -32.93
CA ARG A 320 -3.20 2.07 -34.26
C ARG A 320 -2.08 1.84 -35.26
N GLU A 321 -1.05 2.66 -35.20
CA GLU A 321 0.12 2.59 -36.08
C GLU A 321 1.20 1.63 -35.57
N PHE A 322 0.94 0.90 -34.47
CA PHE A 322 1.89 0.00 -33.80
C PHE A 322 3.22 0.68 -33.42
N ARG A 323 3.18 1.98 -33.14
CA ARG A 323 4.31 2.74 -32.59
C ARG A 323 4.41 2.53 -31.09
N ASP A 324 5.61 2.71 -30.55
CA ASP A 324 5.82 2.70 -29.10
C ASP A 324 5.09 3.88 -28.45
N PHE A 325 4.23 3.57 -27.49
CA PHE A 325 3.50 4.55 -26.69
C PHE A 325 3.84 4.40 -25.21
N LYS A 326 3.82 5.51 -24.48
CA LYS A 326 4.06 5.55 -23.02
C LYS A 326 2.97 6.40 -22.38
N HIS A 327 2.49 5.97 -21.22
CA HIS A 327 1.52 6.77 -20.46
C HIS A 327 2.15 8.04 -19.90
N ARG A 328 1.33 9.06 -19.69
CA ARG A 328 1.75 10.40 -19.24
C ARG A 328 1.31 10.67 -17.80
N LEU A 329 1.84 11.74 -17.21
CA LEU A 329 1.58 12.08 -15.79
C LEU A 329 0.08 12.28 -15.49
N GLY A 330 -0.69 12.83 -16.43
CA GLY A 330 -2.14 13.03 -16.24
C GLY A 330 -2.93 11.73 -16.15
N GLU A 331 -2.49 10.68 -16.83
CA GLU A 331 -3.20 9.38 -16.87
C GLU A 331 -3.05 8.61 -15.56
N VAL A 332 -1.96 8.82 -14.82
CA VAL A 332 -1.75 8.26 -13.47
C VAL A 332 -2.87 8.68 -12.52
N LYS A 333 -3.39 9.91 -12.67
CA LYS A 333 -4.49 10.45 -11.87
C LYS A 333 -5.73 9.56 -11.95
N GLN A 334 -6.07 9.14 -13.16
CA GLN A 334 -7.23 8.31 -13.42
C GLN A 334 -7.07 6.93 -12.79
N LEU A 335 -5.88 6.35 -12.92
CA LEU A 335 -5.58 5.03 -12.40
C LEU A 335 -5.57 5.01 -10.85
N VAL A 336 -4.99 6.03 -10.24
CA VAL A 336 -5.04 6.22 -8.77
C VAL A 336 -6.50 6.38 -8.31
N LEU A 337 -7.30 7.18 -9.02
CA LEU A 337 -8.70 7.36 -8.68
C LEU A 337 -9.47 6.02 -8.71
N GLU A 338 -9.30 5.23 -9.77
CA GLU A 338 -9.99 3.94 -9.97
C GLU A 338 -9.61 2.88 -8.95
N TYR A 339 -8.32 2.70 -8.65
CA TYR A 339 -7.87 1.63 -7.76
C TYR A 339 -7.80 2.02 -6.29
N CYS A 340 -7.56 3.30 -5.99
CA CYS A 340 -7.22 3.74 -4.64
C CYS A 340 -8.38 4.48 -3.97
N ILE A 341 -9.02 5.40 -4.69
CA ILE A 341 -9.97 6.33 -4.07
C ILE A 341 -11.40 5.79 -4.21
N LEU A 342 -11.85 5.50 -5.43
CA LEU A 342 -13.24 5.05 -5.69
C LEU A 342 -13.68 3.84 -4.84
N PRO A 343 -12.86 2.78 -4.65
CA PRO A 343 -13.26 1.63 -3.82
C PRO A 343 -13.44 1.96 -2.33
N LEU A 344 -12.94 3.12 -1.87
CA LEU A 344 -12.83 3.46 -0.45
C LEU A 344 -13.75 4.61 -0.03
N ILE A 345 -14.39 5.28 -1.02
CA ILE A 345 -15.37 6.37 -0.81
C ILE A 345 -16.44 5.95 0.22
N SER A 346 -17.05 4.79 0.03
CA SER A 346 -18.12 4.29 0.91
C SER A 346 -17.93 2.83 1.28
N LYS A 347 -18.54 2.41 2.39
CA LYS A 347 -18.55 1.01 2.81
C LYS A 347 -19.29 0.13 1.80
N GLY A 348 -20.36 0.63 1.20
CA GLY A 348 -21.14 -0.08 0.17
C GLY A 348 -20.30 -0.31 -1.09
N THR A 349 -19.63 0.72 -1.59
CA THR A 349 -18.73 0.56 -2.75
C THR A 349 -17.57 -0.37 -2.44
N HIS A 350 -17.01 -0.36 -1.23
CA HIS A 350 -15.94 -1.27 -0.86
C HIS A 350 -16.35 -2.75 -0.89
N GLN A 351 -17.63 -3.06 -0.62
CA GLN A 351 -18.16 -4.42 -0.68
C GLN A 351 -18.39 -4.89 -2.13
N VAL A 352 -18.82 -3.99 -3.01
CA VAL A 352 -19.15 -4.31 -4.41
C VAL A 352 -17.92 -4.25 -5.31
N ALA A 353 -17.03 -3.28 -5.08
CA ALA A 353 -15.88 -3.05 -5.93
C ALA A 353 -14.85 -4.18 -5.85
N PRO A 354 -14.12 -4.46 -6.93
CA PRO A 354 -13.03 -5.42 -6.90
C PRO A 354 -11.94 -4.96 -5.92
N LEU A 355 -11.69 -5.79 -4.89
CA LEU A 355 -10.70 -5.50 -3.86
C LEU A 355 -9.27 -5.48 -4.43
N VAL A 356 -8.57 -4.37 -4.21
CA VAL A 356 -7.12 -4.24 -4.38
C VAL A 356 -6.54 -4.04 -2.98
N ARG A 357 -5.73 -4.98 -2.49
CA ARG A 357 -5.23 -4.96 -1.11
C ARG A 357 -4.02 -4.06 -0.94
N SER A 358 -3.17 -4.05 -1.95
CA SER A 358 -1.84 -3.45 -1.87
C SER A 358 -1.46 -2.83 -3.21
N VAL A 359 -1.05 -1.56 -3.15
CA VAL A 359 -0.61 -0.80 -4.32
C VAL A 359 0.83 -0.36 -4.11
N CYS A 360 1.68 -0.56 -5.12
CA CYS A 360 3.05 -0.07 -5.15
C CYS A 360 3.17 1.03 -6.20
N ILE A 361 3.53 2.24 -5.79
CA ILE A 361 3.84 3.35 -6.69
C ILE A 361 5.35 3.42 -6.86
N TYR A 362 5.82 3.33 -8.11
CA TYR A 362 7.23 3.35 -8.42
C TYR A 362 7.56 4.31 -9.56
N GLY A 363 8.80 4.79 -9.58
CA GLY A 363 9.27 5.75 -10.58
C GLY A 363 10.57 6.43 -10.15
N LEU A 364 11.07 7.35 -10.96
CA LEU A 364 12.31 8.07 -10.70
C LEU A 364 12.23 8.92 -9.40
N PRO A 365 13.37 9.23 -8.78
CA PRO A 365 13.42 10.11 -7.61
C PRO A 365 12.85 11.48 -7.94
N GLY A 366 12.12 12.06 -7.00
CA GLY A 366 11.53 13.39 -7.17
C GLY A 366 10.33 13.49 -8.12
N ALA A 367 9.87 12.38 -8.73
CA ALA A 367 8.73 12.36 -9.66
C ALA A 367 7.34 12.66 -9.01
N GLY A 368 7.29 13.00 -7.72
CA GLY A 368 6.03 13.29 -7.01
C GLY A 368 5.36 12.08 -6.36
N LYS A 369 6.07 10.96 -6.21
CA LYS A 369 5.57 9.73 -5.55
C LYS A 369 5.00 10.00 -4.13
N THR A 370 5.69 10.84 -3.36
CA THR A 370 5.25 11.27 -2.02
C THR A 370 3.99 12.13 -2.05
N LEU A 371 3.80 12.93 -3.10
CA LEU A 371 2.60 13.73 -3.30
C LEU A 371 1.39 12.83 -3.51
N LEU A 372 1.51 11.84 -4.41
CA LEU A 372 0.47 10.82 -4.60
C LEU A 372 0.21 10.03 -3.33
N ALA A 373 1.25 9.67 -2.58
CA ALA A 373 1.07 9.00 -1.29
C ALA A 373 0.24 9.83 -0.34
N ASN A 374 0.52 11.13 -0.17
CA ASN A 374 -0.28 11.98 0.73
C ASN A 374 -1.74 12.11 0.30
N VAL A 375 -2.02 12.12 -1.01
CA VAL A 375 -3.40 12.09 -1.55
C VAL A 375 -4.08 10.78 -1.14
N ILE A 376 -3.38 9.66 -1.36
CA ILE A 376 -3.87 8.29 -1.17
C ILE A 376 -3.95 7.86 0.30
N CYS A 377 -3.09 8.40 1.17
CA CYS A 377 -2.98 8.05 2.59
C CYS A 377 -4.27 8.29 3.37
N SER A 378 -5.17 9.10 2.82
CA SER A 378 -6.52 9.28 3.36
C SER A 378 -7.45 8.07 3.13
N GLU A 379 -7.18 7.26 2.10
CA GLU A 379 -8.08 6.25 1.59
C GLU A 379 -7.54 4.81 1.71
N ILE A 380 -6.26 4.55 1.42
CA ILE A 380 -5.71 3.16 1.31
C ILE A 380 -5.24 2.54 2.64
N LEU A 381 -5.40 1.21 2.75
CA LEU A 381 -4.85 0.35 3.80
C LEU A 381 -3.34 0.09 3.72
N PHE A 382 -2.78 -0.26 2.54
CA PHE A 382 -1.34 -0.43 2.34
C PHE A 382 -0.82 0.15 1.02
N LEU A 383 0.08 1.13 1.11
CA LEU A 383 0.75 1.77 -0.02
C LEU A 383 2.27 1.65 0.16
N SER A 384 2.97 1.16 -0.86
CA SER A 384 4.43 1.19 -0.91
C SER A 384 4.93 2.17 -1.96
N LEU A 385 6.04 2.86 -1.66
CA LEU A 385 6.75 3.72 -2.57
C LEU A 385 8.10 3.10 -2.90
N SER A 386 8.45 2.99 -4.18
CA SER A 386 9.73 2.43 -4.61
C SER A 386 10.40 3.30 -5.67
N GLU A 387 11.72 3.39 -5.61
CA GLU A 387 12.52 4.00 -6.69
C GLU A 387 13.04 2.93 -7.64
N GLU A 388 13.41 1.78 -7.08
CA GLU A 388 14.04 0.68 -7.78
C GLU A 388 13.32 -0.65 -7.47
N PRO A 389 12.13 -0.89 -8.04
CA PRO A 389 11.36 -2.09 -7.75
C PRO A 389 12.02 -3.38 -8.26
N GLN A 390 12.98 -3.27 -9.17
CA GLN A 390 13.68 -4.42 -9.76
C GLN A 390 14.57 -5.18 -8.79
N LYS A 391 15.07 -4.50 -7.76
CA LYS A 391 15.91 -5.12 -6.73
C LYS A 391 15.06 -5.95 -5.74
N ALA A 392 13.73 -5.92 -5.86
CA ALA A 392 12.83 -6.57 -4.93
C ALA A 392 12.79 -8.09 -5.12
N THR A 393 12.61 -8.81 -4.00
CA THR A 393 12.44 -10.26 -3.98
C THR A 393 11.09 -10.67 -4.59
N ALA A 394 10.98 -11.90 -5.11
CA ALA A 394 9.73 -12.43 -5.64
C ALA A 394 8.53 -12.36 -4.67
N GLY A 395 8.77 -12.40 -3.35
CA GLY A 395 7.74 -12.22 -2.33
C GLY A 395 7.09 -10.83 -2.38
N PHE A 396 7.86 -9.78 -2.67
CA PHE A 396 7.35 -8.42 -2.84
C PHE A 396 6.40 -8.30 -4.03
N ASN A 397 6.76 -8.93 -5.15
CA ASN A 397 5.93 -8.95 -6.35
C ASN A 397 4.62 -9.74 -6.17
N LYS A 398 4.62 -10.76 -5.30
CA LYS A 398 3.40 -11.50 -4.93
C LYS A 398 2.54 -10.77 -3.91
N PHE A 399 3.15 -9.95 -3.06
CA PHE A 399 2.44 -9.19 -2.03
C PHE A 399 1.64 -8.02 -2.63
N HIS A 400 2.16 -7.39 -3.68
CA HIS A 400 1.53 -6.25 -4.36
C HIS A 400 0.60 -6.70 -5.48
N ASP A 401 -0.69 -6.39 -5.34
CA ASP A 401 -1.70 -6.67 -6.39
C ASP A 401 -1.50 -5.77 -7.61
N LYS A 402 -1.11 -4.51 -7.38
CA LYS A 402 -0.96 -3.50 -8.43
C LYS A 402 0.32 -2.69 -8.30
N PHE A 403 0.93 -2.44 -9.45
CA PHE A 403 2.13 -1.64 -9.63
C PHE A 403 1.77 -0.45 -10.53
N ILE A 404 1.95 0.76 -10.01
CA ILE A 404 1.66 2.02 -10.71
C ILE A 404 2.98 2.71 -11.00
N ARG A 405 3.31 2.83 -12.28
CA ARG A 405 4.48 3.58 -12.72
C ARG A 405 4.15 5.07 -12.83
N VAL A 406 4.92 5.91 -12.16
CA VAL A 406 4.95 7.36 -12.42
C VAL A 406 5.92 7.62 -13.59
N PRO A 407 5.43 8.11 -14.73
CA PRO A 407 6.27 8.41 -15.88
C PRO A 407 7.14 9.65 -15.63
N THR A 408 8.09 9.87 -16.53
CA THR A 408 8.91 11.10 -16.56
C THR A 408 8.07 12.30 -16.99
N THR A 409 8.57 13.51 -16.73
CA THR A 409 7.90 14.73 -17.16
C THR A 409 7.92 14.91 -18.68
N ASP A 410 6.79 15.38 -19.20
CA ASP A 410 6.55 15.59 -20.63
C ASP A 410 6.64 17.06 -21.01
N TYR A 411 6.88 17.33 -22.28
CA TYR A 411 6.92 18.68 -22.82
C TYR A 411 5.65 19.49 -22.50
N ASN A 412 4.45 18.97 -22.78
CA ASN A 412 3.19 19.67 -22.51
C ASN A 412 3.00 19.96 -21.03
N THR A 413 3.23 18.93 -20.19
CA THR A 413 3.15 19.06 -18.74
C THR A 413 4.13 20.14 -18.25
N LEU A 414 5.37 20.15 -18.76
CA LEU A 414 6.35 21.17 -18.39
C LEU A 414 5.96 22.56 -18.86
N TYR A 415 5.49 22.70 -20.10
CA TYR A 415 5.02 23.97 -20.66
C TYR A 415 3.90 24.57 -19.81
N MET A 416 2.87 23.78 -19.51
CA MET A 416 1.77 24.20 -18.65
C MET A 416 2.25 24.50 -17.22
N TYR A 417 3.22 23.73 -16.72
CA TYR A 417 3.76 23.90 -15.38
C TYR A 417 4.53 25.21 -15.23
N TYR A 418 5.45 25.51 -16.15
CA TYR A 418 6.18 26.78 -16.19
C TYR A 418 5.23 27.95 -16.37
N LYS A 419 4.25 27.84 -17.28
CA LYS A 419 3.25 28.91 -17.47
C LYS A 419 2.50 29.18 -16.17
N ASN A 420 2.03 28.14 -15.48
CA ASN A 420 1.36 28.29 -14.18
C ASN A 420 2.30 28.86 -13.09
N LEU A 421 3.55 28.42 -13.03
CA LEU A 421 4.54 28.91 -12.06
C LEU A 421 4.93 30.37 -12.28
N LEU A 422 5.21 30.77 -13.52
CA LEU A 422 5.67 32.10 -13.88
C LEU A 422 4.55 33.13 -13.81
N MET A 423 3.34 32.78 -14.24
CA MET A 423 2.17 33.68 -14.21
C MET A 423 1.68 34.02 -12.80
N LYS A 424 2.16 33.31 -11.77
CA LYS A 424 1.95 33.70 -10.35
C LYS A 424 2.67 34.99 -9.99
N TYR A 425 3.67 35.40 -10.77
CA TYR A 425 4.47 36.60 -10.51
C TYR A 425 4.05 37.73 -11.44
N HIS A 426 3.49 38.80 -10.89
CA HIS A 426 2.98 39.93 -11.67
C HIS A 426 4.02 40.70 -12.50
N GLY A 427 5.31 40.60 -12.14
CA GLY A 427 6.40 41.28 -12.85
C GLY A 427 6.96 40.49 -14.04
N VAL A 428 6.42 39.30 -14.32
CA VAL A 428 6.89 38.44 -15.40
C VAL A 428 6.05 38.71 -16.64
N ASP A 429 6.72 38.87 -17.78
CA ASP A 429 6.04 39.08 -19.06
C ASP A 429 5.21 37.84 -19.44
N ARG A 430 4.04 38.07 -20.04
CA ARG A 430 3.09 37.01 -20.38
C ARG A 430 3.50 36.23 -21.62
N ASP A 431 4.27 36.88 -22.49
CA ASP A 431 4.69 36.34 -23.79
C ASP A 431 6.08 35.69 -23.73
N ILE A 432 6.58 35.37 -22.53
CA ILE A 432 7.87 34.68 -22.38
C ILE A 432 7.85 33.32 -23.08
N ASP A 433 8.95 33.03 -23.77
CA ASP A 433 9.20 31.76 -24.44
C ASP A 433 9.42 30.60 -23.46
N VAL A 434 8.30 30.06 -22.97
CA VAL A 434 8.27 28.88 -22.12
C VAL A 434 8.57 27.59 -22.90
N SER A 435 8.33 27.58 -24.20
CA SER A 435 8.51 26.42 -25.09
C SER A 435 9.96 25.90 -25.06
N CYS A 436 10.94 26.79 -25.21
CA CYS A 436 12.36 26.42 -25.19
C CYS A 436 12.75 25.80 -23.83
N LEU A 437 12.27 26.40 -22.74
CA LEU A 437 12.52 25.93 -21.38
C LEU A 437 11.91 24.55 -21.13
N ALA A 438 10.67 24.33 -21.59
CA ALA A 438 10.00 23.04 -21.50
C ALA A 438 10.72 21.96 -22.32
N LYS A 439 11.24 22.29 -23.51
CA LYS A 439 11.95 21.32 -24.35
C LYS A 439 13.26 20.84 -23.74
N MET A 440 14.00 21.74 -23.09
CA MET A 440 15.28 21.41 -22.45
C MET A 440 15.12 20.71 -21.10
N SER A 441 13.98 20.85 -20.44
CA SER A 441 13.72 20.25 -19.13
C SER A 441 12.94 18.93 -19.17
N VAL A 442 12.74 18.34 -20.37
CA VAL A 442 12.09 17.03 -20.50
C VAL A 442 12.81 15.98 -19.66
N GLY A 443 12.05 15.25 -18.85
CA GLY A 443 12.58 14.23 -17.94
C GLY A 443 13.01 14.73 -16.56
N ILE A 444 13.09 16.05 -16.34
CA ILE A 444 13.45 16.64 -15.04
C ILE A 444 12.20 16.67 -14.13
N PRO A 445 12.29 16.25 -12.86
CA PRO A 445 11.16 16.25 -11.95
C PRO A 445 10.61 17.66 -11.67
N LEU A 446 9.29 17.78 -11.59
CA LEU A 446 8.59 19.06 -11.38
C LEU A 446 9.02 19.79 -10.09
N ASN A 447 9.32 19.04 -9.04
CA ASN A 447 9.75 19.64 -7.78
C ASN A 447 11.10 20.35 -7.90
N PHE A 448 12.03 19.79 -8.67
CA PHE A 448 13.32 20.43 -8.91
C PHE A 448 13.15 21.73 -9.71
N ILE A 449 12.29 21.69 -10.73
CA ILE A 449 11.95 22.87 -11.54
C ILE A 449 11.37 23.98 -10.67
N ARG A 450 10.44 23.64 -9.77
CA ARG A 450 9.89 24.61 -8.80
C ARG A 450 10.99 25.28 -7.99
N GLN A 451 11.91 24.49 -7.44
CA GLN A 451 13.03 24.99 -6.64
C GLN A 451 13.98 25.87 -7.47
N ALA A 452 14.27 25.49 -8.72
CA ALA A 452 15.08 26.29 -9.63
C ALA A 452 14.43 27.65 -9.94
N VAL A 453 13.14 27.65 -10.27
CA VAL A 453 12.38 28.89 -10.54
C VAL A 453 12.30 29.77 -9.29
N GLU A 454 12.06 29.20 -8.11
CA GLU A 454 12.04 29.95 -6.83
C GLU A 454 13.41 30.54 -6.49
N LYS A 455 14.51 29.85 -6.82
CA LYS A 455 15.88 30.32 -6.63
C LYS A 455 16.21 31.50 -7.56
N VAL A 456 15.85 31.41 -8.85
CA VAL A 456 16.03 32.51 -9.81
C VAL A 456 15.16 33.70 -9.43
N LEU A 457 13.88 33.45 -9.14
CA LEU A 457 12.92 34.46 -8.69
C LEU A 457 13.02 34.72 -7.18
N SER A 458 14.23 34.99 -6.72
CA SER A 458 14.48 35.49 -5.37
C SER A 458 13.82 36.85 -5.15
N LEU A 459 13.63 37.24 -3.88
CA LEU A 459 12.99 38.53 -3.53
C LEU A 459 13.66 39.72 -4.21
N ARG A 460 14.99 39.72 -4.27
CA ARG A 460 15.77 40.77 -4.95
C ARG A 460 15.47 40.81 -6.46
N ARG A 461 15.44 39.65 -7.12
CA ARG A 461 15.13 39.56 -8.55
C ARG A 461 13.71 40.06 -8.84
N ARG A 462 12.73 39.73 -8.00
CA ARG A 462 11.34 40.16 -8.18
C ARG A 462 11.16 41.68 -8.20
N ILE A 463 11.95 42.41 -7.41
CA ILE A 463 11.92 43.88 -7.38
C ILE A 463 12.51 44.45 -8.69
N THR A 464 13.56 43.83 -9.22
CA THR A 464 14.25 44.29 -10.43
C THR A 464 13.56 43.86 -11.73
N LEU A 465 12.57 42.96 -11.69
CA LEU A 465 11.83 42.48 -12.87
C LEU A 465 11.23 43.61 -13.71
N LYS A 466 10.80 44.72 -13.08
CA LYS A 466 10.26 45.88 -13.81
C LYS A 466 11.28 46.57 -14.71
N PHE A 467 12.55 46.55 -14.33
CA PHE A 467 13.63 47.24 -15.03
C PHE A 467 14.46 46.29 -15.90
N ASN A 468 14.57 45.04 -15.48
CA ASN A 468 15.27 43.98 -16.19
C ASN A 468 14.35 42.77 -16.32
N PRO A 469 13.73 42.54 -17.50
CA PRO A 469 12.79 41.44 -17.70
C PRO A 469 13.46 40.09 -17.46
N LEU A 470 12.64 39.07 -17.21
CA LEU A 470 13.12 37.72 -16.97
C LEU A 470 13.55 37.08 -18.30
N SER A 471 14.81 36.69 -18.41
CA SER A 471 15.27 35.90 -19.56
C SER A 471 15.08 34.39 -19.29
N PRO A 472 14.63 33.59 -20.28
CA PRO A 472 14.53 32.13 -20.12
C PRO A 472 15.87 31.45 -19.80
N ILE A 473 16.98 32.07 -20.22
CA ILE A 473 18.35 31.58 -20.05
C ILE A 473 18.73 31.52 -18.56
N GLU A 474 18.27 32.47 -17.74
CA GLU A 474 18.53 32.46 -16.29
C GLU A 474 18.01 31.18 -15.63
N ILE A 475 16.79 30.76 -15.99
CA ILE A 475 16.19 29.52 -15.48
C ILE A 475 16.89 28.30 -16.06
N MET A 476 17.24 28.36 -17.35
CA MET A 476 17.95 27.28 -18.03
C MET A 476 19.29 26.96 -17.38
N ASN A 477 20.07 27.99 -17.01
CA ASN A 477 21.37 27.81 -16.34
C ASN A 477 21.23 27.07 -15.02
N GLU A 478 20.18 27.36 -14.24
CA GLU A 478 19.89 26.65 -13.00
C GLU A 478 19.41 25.21 -13.26
N ILE A 479 18.64 24.98 -14.31
CA ILE A 479 18.17 23.63 -14.67
C ILE A 479 19.33 22.72 -15.10
N LEU A 480 20.33 23.25 -15.81
CA LEU A 480 21.51 22.50 -16.23
C LEU A 480 22.34 21.98 -15.04
N THR A 481 22.16 22.53 -13.84
CA THR A 481 22.80 22.01 -12.63
C THR A 481 22.22 20.67 -12.17
N TYR A 482 21.05 20.28 -12.68
CA TYR A 482 20.41 19.01 -12.33
C TYR A 482 21.22 17.83 -12.87
N GLN A 483 21.63 16.94 -11.97
CA GLN A 483 22.17 15.65 -12.36
C GLN A 483 21.05 14.76 -12.87
N TYR A 484 21.00 14.55 -14.18
CA TYR A 484 20.00 13.70 -14.81
C TYR A 484 20.20 12.24 -14.36
N PRO A 485 19.12 11.50 -14.02
CA PRO A 485 19.23 10.08 -13.69
C PRO A 485 19.83 9.28 -14.86
N THR A 486 20.67 8.29 -14.57
CA THR A 486 21.36 7.52 -15.62
C THR A 486 20.35 6.85 -16.56
N THR A 487 20.68 6.79 -17.85
CA THR A 487 19.86 6.14 -18.89
C THR A 487 19.53 4.70 -18.51
N GLU A 488 20.47 4.02 -17.87
CA GLU A 488 20.32 2.68 -17.30
C GLU A 488 19.14 2.59 -16.32
N MET A 489 18.96 3.57 -15.43
CA MET A 489 17.84 3.57 -14.48
C MET A 489 16.48 3.63 -15.19
N VAL A 490 16.37 4.44 -16.25
CA VAL A 490 15.11 4.57 -17.00
C VAL A 490 14.80 3.27 -17.76
N GLU A 491 15.79 2.69 -18.43
CA GLU A 491 15.63 1.42 -19.14
C GLU A 491 15.28 0.26 -18.20
N SER A 492 15.89 0.25 -17.03
CA SER A 492 15.64 -0.74 -16.00
C SER A 492 14.16 -0.71 -15.58
N LEU A 493 13.59 0.49 -15.40
CA LEU A 493 12.16 0.68 -15.07
C LEU A 493 11.24 0.25 -16.22
N ASP A 494 11.61 0.55 -17.46
CA ASP A 494 10.88 0.08 -18.66
C ASP A 494 10.89 -1.46 -18.74
N LYS A 495 12.04 -2.11 -18.44
CA LYS A 495 12.15 -3.57 -18.38
C LYS A 495 11.26 -4.17 -17.30
N PHE A 496 11.23 -3.55 -16.11
CA PHE A 496 10.36 -3.99 -15.01
C PHE A 496 8.88 -3.91 -15.40
N GLU A 497 8.45 -2.83 -16.03
CA GLU A 497 7.07 -2.69 -16.50
C GLU A 497 6.71 -3.79 -17.49
N LYS A 498 7.56 -4.04 -18.50
CA LYS A 498 7.37 -5.13 -19.47
C LYS A 498 7.30 -6.50 -18.80
N LEU A 499 8.14 -6.77 -17.79
CA LEU A 499 8.10 -8.01 -17.01
C LEU A 499 6.79 -8.16 -16.24
N THR A 500 6.33 -7.10 -15.59
CA THR A 500 5.08 -7.09 -14.81
C THR A 500 3.87 -7.35 -15.71
N LEU A 501 3.84 -6.70 -16.89
CA LEU A 501 2.81 -6.93 -17.91
C LEU A 501 2.86 -8.37 -18.46
N SER A 502 4.06 -8.90 -18.69
CA SER A 502 4.25 -10.26 -19.18
C SER A 502 3.83 -11.32 -18.15
N ALA A 503 4.06 -11.08 -16.86
CA ALA A 503 3.61 -11.95 -15.77
C ALA A 503 2.07 -12.05 -15.73
N ARG A 504 1.38 -10.93 -15.98
CA ARG A 504 -0.10 -10.90 -16.10
C ARG A 504 -0.60 -11.68 -17.32
N ARG A 505 0.16 -11.72 -18.41
CA ARG A 505 -0.17 -12.54 -19.59
C ARG A 505 -0.02 -14.04 -19.32
N LYS A 506 1.01 -14.45 -18.56
CA LYS A 506 1.31 -15.85 -18.26
C LYS A 506 0.34 -16.50 -17.27
N THR A 507 -0.14 -15.74 -16.28
CA THR A 507 -1.09 -16.21 -15.25
C THR A 507 -2.47 -16.63 -15.79
N LYS A 508 -2.74 -16.44 -17.09
CA LYS A 508 -3.96 -16.88 -17.77
C LYS A 508 -3.77 -18.16 -18.60
N VAL A 509 -2.53 -18.58 -18.83
CA VAL A 509 -2.20 -19.78 -19.63
C VAL A 509 -2.13 -21.03 -18.75
N SER A 510 -1.95 -20.84 -17.43
CA SER A 510 -2.12 -21.84 -16.37
C SER A 510 -3.54 -21.75 -15.80
#